data_AF-A0A6I7Z1G9-F1
#
_entry.id   AF-A0A6I7Z1G9-F1
#
_cell.length_a   1.000
_cell.length_b   1.000
_cell.length_c   1.000
_cell.angle_alpha   90.00
_cell.angle_beta   90.00
_cell.angle_gamma   90.00
#
_symmetry.space_group_name_H-M   'P 1'
#
loop_
_entity.id
_entity.type
_entity.pdbx_description
1 polymer ?
#
loop_
_entity_poly.entity_id
_entity_poly.type
_entity_poly.pdbx_seq_one_letter_code
_entity_poly.pdbx_strand_id
1 'polypeptide(L)' 'MVALQRRLLRVPDVYTGGSADGSYDATLTAAVARFQLWYGIRGDETGVYGDDTRAALESRTAPAP' A
#
# COMPACT_ATOMS: atom_id res chain seq x y z
N MET A 1 -7.30 7.53 3.62
CA MET A 1 -5.91 7.28 4.08
C MET A 1 -5.81 6.12 5.06
N VAL A 2 -6.56 6.11 6.16
CA VAL A 2 -6.56 4.99 7.13
C VAL A 2 -6.84 3.62 6.48
N ALA A 3 -7.73 3.54 5.49
CA ALA A 3 -8.02 2.28 4.79
C ALA A 3 -6.80 1.74 4.01
N LEU A 4 -6.03 2.60 3.35
CA LEU A 4 -4.78 2.25 2.66
C LEU A 4 -3.76 1.70 3.66
N GLN A 5 -3.49 2.45 4.73
CA GLN A 5 -2.56 2.05 5.78
C GLN A 5 -2.94 0.68 6.38
N ARG A 6 -4.23 0.48 6.70
CA ARG A 6 -4.74 -0.81 7.19
C ARG A 6 -4.58 -1.96 6.21
N ARG A 7 -4.70 -1.72 4.90
CA ARG A 7 -4.47 -2.75 3.88
C ARG A 7 -2.98 -3.08 3.77
N LEU A 8 -2.09 -2.08 3.77
CA LEU A 8 -0.64 -2.28 3.74
C LEU A 8 -0.14 -3.03 4.99
N LEU A 9 -0.73 -2.79 6.16
CA LEU A 9 -0.41 -3.56 7.39
C LEU A 9 -0.77 -5.05 7.30
N ARG A 10 -1.65 -5.45 6.37
CA ARG A 10 -1.94 -6.87 6.11
C ARG A 10 -0.92 -7.53 5.17
N VAL A 11 -0.06 -6.74 4.53
CA VAL A 11 0.99 -7.25 3.65
C VAL A 11 2.28 -7.34 4.46
N PRO A 12 2.82 -8.55 4.69
CA PRO A 12 4.02 -8.73 5.50
C PRO A 12 5.19 -7.94 4.91
N ASP A 13 6.01 -7.35 5.78
CA ASP A 13 7.25 -6.63 5.46
C ASP A 13 7.13 -5.40 4.55
N VAL A 14 5.91 -4.99 4.18
CA VAL A 14 5.67 -3.82 3.31
C VAL A 14 5.56 -2.52 4.11
N TYR A 15 4.82 -2.51 5.22
CA TYR A 15 4.59 -1.32 6.05
C TYR A 15 5.04 -1.53 7.51
N THR A 16 6.24 -2.08 7.68
CA THR A 16 6.86 -2.35 8.97
C THR A 16 7.07 -1.06 9.77
N GLY A 17 6.54 -1.03 10.99
CA GLY A 17 6.60 0.15 11.88
C GLY A 17 5.63 1.27 11.51
N GLY A 18 4.77 1.06 10.51
CA GLY A 18 3.73 2.02 10.13
C GLY A 18 2.53 2.05 11.06
N SER A 19 1.83 3.18 11.09
CA SER A 19 0.58 3.39 11.84
C SER A 19 -0.59 3.66 10.89
N ALA A 20 -1.81 3.37 11.33
CA ALA A 20 -3.04 3.67 10.59
C ALA A 20 -3.72 4.94 11.13
N ASP A 21 -2.97 6.04 11.19
CA ASP A 21 -3.38 7.34 11.74
C ASP A 21 -3.98 8.31 10.71
N GLY A 22 -3.94 7.94 9.42
CA GLY A 22 -4.45 8.73 8.32
C GLY A 22 -3.45 9.70 7.70
N SER A 23 -2.22 9.78 8.19
CA SER A 23 -1.17 10.65 7.64
C SER A 23 -0.55 10.07 6.37
N TYR A 24 -0.36 10.92 5.35
CA TYR A 24 0.41 10.56 4.17
C TYR A 24 1.83 11.11 4.31
N ASP A 25 2.70 10.32 4.93
CA ASP A 25 4.08 10.67 5.24
C ASP A 25 5.09 9.94 4.34
N ALA A 26 6.38 10.21 4.57
CA ALA A 26 7.45 9.54 3.86
C ALA A 26 7.45 8.02 4.12
N THR A 27 7.05 7.58 5.31
CA THR A 27 6.93 6.17 5.69
C THR A 27 5.89 5.45 4.83
N LEU A 28 4.71 6.06 4.68
CA LEU A 28 3.64 5.52 3.84
C LEU A 28 4.04 5.51 2.37
N THR A 29 4.68 6.57 1.89
CA THR A 29 5.21 6.65 0.51
C THR A 29 6.22 5.53 0.24
N ALA A 30 7.14 5.27 1.18
CA ALA A 30 8.12 4.19 1.06
C ALA A 30 7.46 2.80 1.08
N ALA A 31 6.40 2.62 1.88
CA ALA A 31 5.64 1.38 1.90
C ALA A 31 4.90 1.12 0.59
N VAL A 32 4.30 2.16 0.00
CA VAL A 32 3.67 2.08 -1.33
C VAL A 32 4.71 1.72 -2.39
N ALA A 33 5.89 2.35 -2.36
CA ALA A 33 6.97 2.05 -3.30
C ALA A 33 7.46 0.60 -3.17
N ARG A 34 7.63 0.10 -1.94
CA ARG A 34 8.02 -1.30 -1.69
C ARG A 34 6.97 -2.28 -2.19
N PHE A 35 5.69 -1.98 -1.95
CA PHE A 35 4.58 -2.78 -2.48
C PHE A 35 4.62 -2.84 -4.01
N GLN A 36 4.74 -1.70 -4.69
CA GLN A 36 4.81 -1.64 -6.16
C GLN A 36 5.98 -2.46 -6.70
N LEU A 37 7.16 -2.34 -6.08
CA LEU A 37 8.36 -3.09 -6.47
C LEU A 37 8.15 -4.59 -6.36
N TRP A 38 7.62 -5.07 -5.22
CA TRP A 38 7.48 -6.50 -4.95
C TRP A 38 6.42 -7.17 -5.82
N TYR A 39 5.35 -6.46 -6.14
CA TYR A 39 4.26 -6.98 -6.95
C TYR A 39 4.33 -6.58 -8.43
N GLY A 40 5.43 -5.93 -8.84
CA GLY A 40 5.68 -5.58 -10.24
C GLY A 40 4.65 -4.62 -10.84
N ILE A 41 4.08 -3.75 -10.00
CA ILE A 41 3.08 -2.75 -10.42
C ILE A 41 3.79 -1.67 -11.22
N ARG A 42 3.26 -1.36 -12.39
CA ARG A 42 3.75 -0.33 -13.32
C ARG A 42 2.57 0.54 -13.73
N GLY A 43 2.81 1.80 -14.08
CA GLY A 43 1.77 2.75 -14.51
C GLY A 43 1.62 3.91 -13.53
N ASP A 44 1.66 3.63 -12.23
CA ASP A 44 1.73 4.65 -11.18
C ASP A 44 3.15 5.14 -10.93
N GLU A 45 3.29 6.40 -10.50
CA GLU A 45 4.53 6.93 -9.95
C GLU A 45 4.96 6.14 -8.71
N THR A 46 6.28 5.98 -8.53
CA THR A 46 6.82 5.23 -7.40
C THR A 46 6.45 5.88 -6.07
N GLY A 47 5.82 5.10 -5.18
CA GLY A 47 5.33 5.58 -3.88
C GLY A 47 3.99 6.30 -3.93
N VAL A 48 3.36 6.39 -5.10
CA VAL A 48 2.03 7.00 -5.27
C VAL A 48 0.95 5.93 -5.28
N TYR A 49 -0.08 6.10 -4.45
CA TYR A 49 -1.24 5.20 -4.40
C TYR A 49 -2.27 5.53 -5.50
N GLY A 50 -1.86 5.37 -6.75
CA GLY A 50 -2.70 5.52 -7.93
C GLY A 50 -3.62 4.32 -8.17
N ASP A 51 -4.23 4.25 -9.36
CA ASP A 51 -5.31 3.31 -9.64
C ASP A 51 -4.80 1.86 -9.79
N ASP A 52 -3.64 1.66 -10.40
CA ASP A 52 -3.04 0.34 -10.58
C ASP A 52 -2.61 -0.26 -9.22
N THR A 53 -1.98 0.58 -8.39
CA THR A 53 -1.58 0.22 -7.03
C THR A 53 -2.79 -0.08 -6.15
N ARG A 54 -3.86 0.71 -6.29
CA ARG A 54 -5.12 0.50 -5.58
C ARG A 54 -5.76 -0.81 -5.96
N ALA A 55 -5.95 -1.08 -7.25
CA ALA A 55 -6.55 -2.33 -7.71
C ALA A 55 -5.78 -3.57 -7.19
N ALA A 56 -4.44 -3.52 -7.28
CA ALA A 56 -3.59 -4.61 -6.82
C ALA A 56 -3.66 -4.83 -5.29
N LEU A 57 -3.62 -3.74 -4.50
CA LEU A 57 -3.70 -3.82 -3.05
C LEU A 57 -5.09 -4.29 -2.60
N GLU A 58 -6.14 -3.77 -3.23
CA GLU A 58 -7.51 -4.07 -2.85
C GLU A 58 -7.88 -5.53 -3.14
N SER A 59 -7.48 -6.07 -4.29
CA SER A 59 -7.68 -7.48 -4.65
C SER A 59 -7.06 -8.45 -3.64
N ARG A 60 -5.91 -8.09 -3.05
CA ARG A 60 -5.18 -8.94 -2.09
C ARG A 60 -5.68 -8.83 -0.65
N THR A 61 -6.37 -7.75 -0.34
CA THR A 61 -6.78 -7.42 1.04
C THR A 61 -8.29 -7.32 1.19
N ALA A 62 -9.04 -7.69 0.15
CA ALA A 62 -10.48 -7.87 0.22
C ALA A 62 -10.81 -8.89 1.31
N PRO A 63 -11.87 -8.67 2.11
CA PRO A 63 -12.36 -9.70 3.01
C PRO A 63 -12.74 -10.95 2.21
N ALA A 64 -12.46 -12.13 2.76
CA ALA A 64 -13.03 -13.37 2.23
C ALA A 64 -14.56 -13.26 2.24
N PRO A 65 -15.26 -13.89 1.27
CA PRO A 65 -16.72 -13.89 1.23
C PRO A 65 -17.35 -14.47 2.50
#